data_AF-A0A6A0A2Q4-F1
#
_entry.id   AF-A0A6A0A2Q4-F1
#
_cell.length_a   1.000
_cell.length_b   1.000
_cell.length_c   1.000
_cell.angle_alpha   90.00
_cell.angle_beta   90.00
_cell.angle_gamma   90.00
#
_symmetry.space_group_name_H-M   'P 1'
#
loop_
_entity.id
_entity.type
_entity.pdbx_description
1 polymer ?
#
loop_
_entity_poly.entity_id
_entity_poly.type
_entity_poly.pdbx_seq_one_letter_code
_entity_poly.pdbx_strand_id
1 'polypeptide(L)'
;DLTLFWAIDGGVEMIKLFIDFGVDLNARSPKDWTPLSYSRAKGKYGATEQKGIYPEDVLLYYGASEVGSGPEALGTRSPRNSFNPTDPKFARERGSYQTPYSEP
;
A
#
# COMPACT_ATOMS: atom_id res chain seq x y z
N ASP A 1 -9.04 -15.98 2.42
CA ASP A 1 -7.85 -15.95 1.55
C ASP A 1 -6.87 -14.95 2.15
N LEU A 2 -5.58 -15.29 2.29
CA LEU A 2 -4.54 -14.42 2.87
C LEU A 2 -3.45 -14.05 1.86
N THR A 3 -3.68 -14.31 0.57
CA THR A 3 -2.72 -14.04 -0.50
C THR A 3 -2.31 -12.56 -0.59
N LEU A 4 -3.21 -11.64 -0.24
CA LEU A 4 -2.96 -10.20 -0.23
C LEU A 4 -1.81 -9.80 0.72
N PHE A 5 -1.54 -10.57 1.80
CA PHE A 5 -0.41 -10.30 2.69
C PHE A 5 0.94 -10.48 1.96
N TRP A 6 1.05 -11.51 1.11
CA TRP A 6 2.23 -11.72 0.27
C TRP A 6 2.36 -10.66 -0.81
N ALA A 7 1.23 -10.20 -1.37
CA ALA A 7 1.23 -9.11 -2.33
C ALA A 7 1.75 -7.80 -1.72
N ILE A 8 1.41 -7.52 -0.45
CA ILE A 8 1.95 -6.36 0.27
C ILE A 8 3.48 -6.42 0.36
N ASP A 9 4.04 -7.58 0.69
CA ASP A 9 5.49 -7.78 0.73
C ASP A 9 6.14 -7.68 -0.67
N GLY A 10 5.39 -8.05 -1.72
CA GLY A 10 5.78 -7.94 -3.13
C GLY A 10 5.68 -6.54 -3.75
N GLY A 11 5.07 -5.57 -3.04
CA GLY A 11 4.97 -4.17 -3.48
C GLY A 11 3.66 -3.80 -4.18
N VAL A 12 3.59 -2.53 -4.61
CA VAL A 12 2.34 -1.90 -5.06
C VAL A 12 1.76 -2.56 -6.30
N GLU A 13 2.59 -2.99 -7.25
CA GLU A 13 2.15 -3.65 -8.48
C GLU A 13 1.51 -5.01 -8.18
N MET A 14 2.07 -5.73 -7.22
CA MET A 14 1.51 -7.01 -6.77
C MET A 14 0.15 -6.78 -6.11
N ILE A 15 0.01 -5.74 -5.28
CA ILE A 15 -1.28 -5.38 -4.69
C ILE A 15 -2.33 -5.10 -5.78
N LYS A 16 -1.99 -4.26 -6.77
CA LYS A 16 -2.90 -3.93 -7.89
C LYS A 16 -3.31 -5.17 -8.68
N LEU A 17 -2.35 -6.04 -9.01
CA LEU A 17 -2.62 -7.28 -9.73
C LEU A 17 -3.63 -8.17 -8.98
N PHE A 18 -3.49 -8.31 -7.66
CA PHE A 18 -4.40 -9.12 -6.86
C PHE A 18 -5.78 -8.48 -6.69
N ILE A 19 -5.84 -7.14 -6.65
CA ILE A 19 -7.10 -6.39 -6.70
C ILE A 19 -7.84 -6.69 -8.00
N ASP A 20 -7.15 -6.71 -9.15
CA ASP A 20 -7.75 -7.02 -10.45
C ASP A 20 -8.33 -8.45 -10.49
N PHE A 21 -7.79 -9.37 -9.68
CA PHE A 21 -8.34 -10.72 -9.51
C PHE A 21 -9.48 -10.83 -8.48
N GLY A 22 -9.90 -9.72 -7.86
CA GLY A 22 -11.05 -9.69 -6.94
C GLY A 22 -10.73 -10.20 -5.53
N VAL A 23 -9.50 -10.02 -5.06
CA VAL A 23 -9.12 -10.40 -3.69
C VAL A 23 -9.92 -9.63 -2.64
N ASP A 24 -10.20 -10.28 -1.50
CA ASP A 24 -10.81 -9.63 -0.35
C ASP A 24 -9.82 -8.68 0.36
N LEU A 25 -10.08 -7.38 0.27
CA LEU A 25 -9.23 -6.32 0.85
C LEU A 25 -9.34 -6.19 2.37
N ASN A 26 -10.35 -6.80 2.97
CA ASN A 26 -10.59 -6.77 4.41
C ASN A 26 -10.34 -8.14 5.07
N ALA A 27 -9.71 -9.08 4.34
CA ALA A 27 -9.42 -10.41 4.83
C ALA A 27 -8.65 -10.39 6.16
N ARG A 28 -9.07 -11.21 7.13
CA ARG A 28 -8.45 -11.28 8.46
C ARG A 28 -7.59 -12.52 8.61
N SER A 29 -6.35 -12.34 9.06
CA SER A 29 -5.48 -13.44 9.47
C SER A 29 -5.94 -14.05 10.81
N PRO A 30 -5.45 -15.24 11.20
CA PRO A 30 -5.73 -15.81 12.52
C PRO A 30 -5.30 -14.94 13.71
N LYS A 31 -4.46 -13.92 13.49
CA LYS A 31 -4.03 -12.94 14.49
C LYS A 31 -4.88 -11.67 14.47
N ASP A 32 -6.01 -11.68 13.77
CA ASP A 32 -6.84 -10.48 13.53
C ASP A 32 -6.09 -9.37 12.77
N TRP A 33 -5.14 -9.74 11.91
CA TRP A 33 -4.49 -8.76 11.05
C TRP A 33 -5.30 -8.61 9.77
N THR A 34 -5.51 -7.37 9.38
CA THR A 34 -6.04 -6.96 8.07
C THR A 34 -4.90 -6.46 7.18
N PRO A 35 -5.06 -6.44 5.85
CA PRO A 35 -4.14 -5.80 4.91
C PRO A 35 -3.76 -4.38 5.32
N LEU A 36 -4.71 -3.57 5.80
CA LEU A 36 -4.45 -2.22 6.29
C LEU A 36 -3.56 -2.22 7.52
N SER A 37 -3.91 -2.99 8.55
CA SER A 37 -3.14 -3.05 9.80
C SER A 37 -1.72 -3.59 9.60
N TYR A 38 -1.55 -4.55 8.68
CA TYR A 38 -0.25 -5.10 8.31
C TYR A 38 0.61 -4.10 7.53
N SER A 39 0.01 -3.41 6.55
CA SER A 39 0.69 -2.37 5.76
C SER A 39 1.22 -1.23 6.64
N ARG A 40 0.44 -0.81 7.64
CA ARG A 40 0.85 0.20 8.63
C ARG A 40 2.11 -0.20 9.38
N ALA A 41 2.16 -1.44 9.85
CA ALA A 41 3.25 -1.93 10.66
C ALA A 41 4.55 -2.14 9.87
N LYS A 42 4.43 -2.56 8.60
CA LYS A 42 5.59 -2.82 7.74
C LYS A 42 6.26 -1.55 7.22
N GLY A 43 5.56 -0.42 7.23
CA GLY A 43 6.11 0.85 6.74
C GLY A 43 6.36 0.80 5.23
N LYS A 44 7.00 1.84 4.68
CA LYS A 44 7.38 1.83 3.25
C LYS A 44 8.36 0.68 2.99
N TYR A 45 8.51 0.36 1.70
CA TYR A 45 9.46 -0.60 1.13
C TYR A 45 8.90 -2.02 1.00
N GLY A 46 7.86 -2.18 0.18
CA GLY A 46 7.95 -3.28 -0.79
C GLY A 46 9.30 -3.16 -1.51
N ALA A 47 9.96 -4.27 -1.80
CA ALA A 47 11.35 -4.34 -2.28
C ALA A 47 11.62 -3.70 -3.68
N THR A 48 10.77 -2.77 -4.11
CA THR A 48 10.66 -2.21 -5.45
C THR A 48 11.11 -0.76 -5.51
N GLU A 49 11.53 -0.33 -6.71
CA GLU A 49 11.99 1.04 -7.04
C GLU A 49 10.95 2.16 -6.76
N GLN A 50 9.70 1.81 -6.42
CA GLN A 50 8.64 2.75 -6.09
C GLN A 50 8.75 3.31 -4.68
N LYS A 51 9.88 3.96 -4.40
CA LYS A 51 10.09 4.71 -3.17
C LYS A 51 9.01 5.79 -3.05
N GLY A 52 8.30 5.78 -1.93
CA GLY A 52 7.39 6.88 -1.59
C GLY A 52 5.91 6.54 -1.60
N ILE A 53 5.51 5.34 -1.99
CA ILE A 53 4.12 4.85 -1.90
C ILE A 53 3.98 3.95 -0.68
N TYR A 54 2.93 4.15 0.09
CA TYR A 54 2.52 3.22 1.14
C TYR A 54 1.51 2.21 0.58
N PRO A 55 1.71 0.90 0.80
CA PRO A 55 0.69 -0.11 0.54
C PRO A 55 -0.69 0.22 1.15
N GLU A 56 -0.72 0.83 2.34
CA GLU A 56 -1.98 1.20 2.99
C GLU A 56 -2.79 2.19 2.17
N ASP A 57 -2.15 3.16 1.49
CA ASP A 57 -2.86 4.19 0.73
C ASP A 57 -3.43 3.61 -0.57
N VAL A 58 -2.73 2.65 -1.18
CA VAL A 58 -3.24 1.90 -2.33
C VAL A 58 -4.49 1.12 -1.92
N LEU A 59 -4.41 0.35 -0.82
CA LEU A 59 -5.54 -0.42 -0.32
C LEU A 59 -6.74 0.47 0.03
N LEU A 60 -6.52 1.59 0.70
CA LEU A 60 -7.56 2.58 1.01
C LEU A 60 -8.21 3.13 -0.26
N TYR A 61 -7.41 3.47 -1.28
CA TYR A 61 -7.93 3.97 -2.56
C TYR A 61 -8.86 2.96 -3.24
N TYR A 62 -8.53 1.67 -3.18
CA TYR A 62 -9.35 0.59 -3.76
C TYR A 62 -10.48 0.10 -2.84
N GLY A 63 -10.68 0.73 -1.67
CA GLY A 63 -11.85 0.51 -0.83
C GLY A 63 -11.65 -0.40 0.38
N ALA A 64 -10.41 -0.77 0.72
CA ALA A 64 -10.14 -1.38 2.02
C ALA A 64 -10.52 -0.40 3.14
N SER A 65 -11.18 -0.90 4.20
CA SER A 65 -11.72 -0.04 5.26
C SER A 65 -11.57 -0.62 6.66
N GLU A 66 -11.40 -1.93 6.79
CA GLU A 66 -11.28 -2.57 8.09
C GLU A 66 -9.85 -2.54 8.62
N VAL A 67 -9.71 -2.16 9.89
CA VAL A 67 -8.44 -2.16 10.61
C VAL A 67 -8.57 -3.13 11.78
N GLY A 68 -7.90 -4.27 11.66
CA GLY A 68 -7.70 -5.22 12.75
C GLY A 68 -6.59 -4.80 13.71
N SER A 69 -6.28 -5.64 14.70
CA SER A 69 -5.25 -5.36 15.72
C SER A 69 -3.87 -5.02 15.12
N GLY A 70 -3.49 -5.70 14.03
CA GLY A 70 -2.23 -5.52 13.33
C GLY A 70 -0.98 -5.87 14.15
N PRO A 71 0.19 -5.92 13.53
CA PRO A 71 1.45 -5.84 14.25
C PRO A 71 1.66 -4.41 14.79
N GLU A 72 2.50 -4.28 15.82
CA GLU A 72 2.91 -2.95 16.30
C GLU A 72 3.73 -2.22 15.22
N ALA A 73 3.37 -0.97 14.93
CA ALA A 73 4.11 -0.13 14.00
C ALA A 73 5.33 0.46 14.70
N LEU A 74 6.53 0.19 14.19
CA LEU A 74 7.79 0.61 14.79
C LEU A 74 8.17 2.07 14.47
N GLY A 75 7.27 2.86 13.87
CA GLY A 75 7.55 4.24 13.50
C GLY A 75 6.31 5.04 13.13
N THR A 76 6.48 6.36 13.06
CA THR A 76 5.40 7.29 12.69
C THR A 76 5.32 7.42 11.18
N ARG A 77 4.16 7.10 10.60
CA ARG A 77 3.93 7.30 9.17
C ARG A 77 4.01 8.78 8.80
N SER A 78 4.47 9.05 7.58
CA SER A 78 4.32 10.39 6.99
C SER A 78 2.83 10.71 6.84
N PRO A 79 2.36 11.92 7.18
CA PRO A 79 0.95 12.28 7.09
C PRO A 79 0.44 12.47 5.65
N ARG A 80 1.30 12.33 4.65
CA ARG A 80 0.96 12.54 3.23
C ARG A 80 0.28 11.30 2.69
N ASN A 81 -0.95 11.44 2.15
CA ASN A 81 -1.57 10.41 1.33
C ASN A 81 -0.69 10.19 0.09
N SER A 82 -0.04 9.04 0.02
CA SER A 82 1.02 8.77 -0.95
C SER A 82 0.50 8.24 -2.28
N PHE A 83 -0.75 7.81 -2.35
CA PHE A 83 -1.37 7.24 -3.54
C PHE A 83 -2.71 7.91 -3.84
N ASN A 84 -2.75 8.71 -4.90
CA ASN A 84 -4.00 9.25 -5.43
C ASN A 84 -3.87 9.50 -6.94
N PRO A 85 -4.18 8.51 -7.78
CA PRO A 85 -4.09 8.65 -9.24
C PRO A 85 -5.09 9.65 -9.84
N THR A 86 -6.01 10.22 -9.05
CA THR A 86 -6.95 11.27 -9.50
C THR A 86 -6.43 12.68 -9.25
N ASP A 87 -5.41 12.85 -8.41
CA ASP A 87 -4.82 14.16 -8.12
C ASP A 87 -3.94 14.62 -9.30
N PRO A 88 -4.11 15.85 -9.82
CA PRO A 88 -3.29 16.35 -10.92
C PRO A 88 -1.79 16.47 -10.57
N LYS A 89 -1.43 16.55 -9.29
CA LYS A 89 -0.04 16.60 -8.83
C LYS A 89 0.59 15.22 -8.66
N PHE A 90 -0.17 14.14 -8.82
CA PHE A 90 0.33 12.78 -8.68
C PHE A 90 1.11 12.36 -9.93
N ALA A 91 2.40 12.04 -9.76
CA ALA A 91 3.24 11.57 -10.86
C ALA A 91 2.97 10.08 -11.11
N ARG A 92 2.11 9.78 -12.09
CA ARG A 92 1.69 8.41 -12.43
C ARG A 92 2.85 7.49 -12.78
N GLU A 93 3.86 8.00 -13.49
CA GLU A 93 5.05 7.23 -13.87
C GLU A 93 5.84 6.71 -12.66
N ARG A 94 5.84 7.48 -11.57
CA ARG A 94 6.50 7.14 -10.29
C ARG A 94 5.57 6.51 -9.28
N GLY A 95 4.26 6.58 -9.54
CA GLY A 95 3.19 6.28 -8.61
C GLY A 95 3.21 7.14 -7.33
N SER A 96 3.85 8.31 -7.32
CA SER A 96 4.01 9.12 -6.09
C SER A 96 4.05 10.62 -6.35
N TYR A 97 4.20 11.43 -5.30
CA TYR A 97 4.31 12.90 -5.37
C TYR A 97 5.76 13.41 -5.44
N GLN A 98 6.71 12.52 -5.70
CA GLN A 98 8.11 12.93 -5.84
C GLN A 98 8.34 13.62 -7.19
N THR A 99 9.18 14.65 -7.19
CA THR A 99 9.59 15.31 -8.43
C THR A 99 10.23 14.30 -9.37
N PRO A 100 9.85 14.28 -10.67
CA PRO A 100 10.56 13.49 -11.67
C PRO A 100 12.05 13.85 -11.68
N TYR A 101 12.89 12.91 -12.14
CA TYR A 101 14.30 13.22 -12.31
C TYR A 101 14.36 14.21 -13.47
N SER A 102 15.24 15.20 -13.38
CA SER A 102 15.61 15.94 -14.59
C SER A 102 16.10 14.92 -15.61
N GLU A 103 15.57 14.96 -16.83
CA GLU A 103 16.13 14.19 -17.94
C GLU A 103 17.65 14.44 -18.02
N PRO A 104 18.46 13.41 -18.30
CA PRO A 104 19.91 13.57 -18.44
C PRO A 104 20.27 14.55 -19.56
#